data_AF-A0A7D6Z9H9-F1
#
_entry.id   AF-A0A7D6Z9H9-F1
#
_cell.length_a   1.000
_cell.length_b   1.000
_cell.length_c   1.000
_cell.angle_alpha   90.00
_cell.angle_beta   90.00
_cell.angle_gamma   90.00
#
_symmetry.space_group_name_H-M   'P 1'
#
loop_
_entity.id
_entity.type
_entity.pdbx_description
1 polymer ?
#
loop_
_entity_poly.entity_id
_entity_poly.type
_entity_poly.pdbx_seq_one_letter_code
_entity_poly.pdbx_strand_id
1 'polypeptide(L)'
;MSRRFTVDVDHLDRAALQLTGLADFVEDQLDGLDGQVSALTGNWNGAAAQAFDDAYAQWVTAAREFVASIRAASDTVRQAHDRFIAAAELNRRMT
;
A
#
# COMPACT_ATOMS: atom_id res chain seq x y z
N MET A 1 -15.63 -30.52 21.45
CA MET A 1 -15.71 -29.08 21.77
C MET A 1 -14.91 -28.34 20.69
N SER A 2 -15.49 -28.17 19.50
CA SER A 2 -14.81 -27.54 18.37
C SER A 2 -14.74 -26.05 18.64
N ARG A 3 -13.56 -25.53 18.99
CA ARG A 3 -13.32 -24.09 19.04
C ARG A 3 -13.61 -23.56 17.64
N ARG A 4 -14.73 -22.88 17.50
CA ARG A 4 -15.07 -22.11 16.31
C ARG A 4 -13.94 -21.10 16.18
N PHE A 5 -13.03 -21.34 15.24
CA PHE A 5 -12.14 -20.31 14.74
C PHE A 5 -13.05 -19.30 14.04
N THR A 6 -13.63 -18.39 14.81
CA THR A 6 -14.09 -17.11 14.27
C THR A 6 -12.82 -16.34 13.99
N VAL A 7 -12.18 -16.64 12.86
CA VAL A 7 -11.27 -15.68 12.25
C VAL A 7 -12.12 -14.43 12.09
N ASP A 8 -11.70 -13.32 12.71
CA ASP A 8 -12.35 -12.02 12.54
C ASP A 8 -12.01 -11.54 11.13
N VAL A 9 -12.68 -12.14 10.16
CA VAL A 9 -12.58 -11.84 8.73
C VAL A 9 -12.87 -10.35 8.49
N ASP A 10 -13.78 -9.77 9.27
CA ASP A 10 -14.07 -8.33 9.25
C ASP A 10 -12.87 -7.48 9.71
N HIS A 11 -11.98 -8.01 10.55
CA HIS A 11 -10.74 -7.33 10.93
C HIS A 11 -9.68 -7.39 9.82
N LEU A 12 -9.61 -8.49 9.07
CA LEU A 12 -8.72 -8.60 7.90
C LEU A 12 -9.14 -7.64 6.79
N ASP A 13 -10.45 -7.52 6.54
CA ASP A 13 -10.96 -6.61 5.51
C ASP A 13 -10.71 -5.13 5.89
N ARG A 14 -10.93 -4.76 7.16
CA ARG A 14 -10.58 -3.44 7.69
C ARG A 14 -9.08 -3.14 7.56
N ALA A 15 -8.22 -4.10 7.85
CA ALA A 15 -6.77 -3.92 7.70
C ALA A 15 -6.37 -3.71 6.23
N ALA A 16 -6.96 -4.47 5.30
CA ALA A 16 -6.73 -4.29 3.86
C ALA A 16 -7.19 -2.91 3.38
N LEU A 17 -8.36 -2.43 3.84
CA LEU A 17 -8.85 -1.08 3.53
C LEU A 17 -7.91 0.02 4.06
N GLN A 18 -7.41 -0.12 5.29
CA GLN A 18 -6.46 0.83 5.87
C GLN A 18 -5.14 0.87 5.11
N LEU A 19 -4.60 -0.30 4.72
CA LEU A 19 -3.38 -0.40 3.92
C LEU A 19 -3.57 0.23 2.54
N THR A 20 -4.71 -0.03 1.90
CA THR A 20 -5.04 0.59 0.60
C THR A 20 -5.10 2.12 0.73
N GLY A 21 -5.82 2.64 1.74
CA GLY A 21 -5.91 4.08 1.96
C GLY A 21 -4.57 4.75 2.30
N LEU A 22 -3.68 4.06 3.02
CA LEU A 22 -2.32 4.55 3.26
C LEU A 22 -1.50 4.61 1.97
N ALA A 23 -1.59 3.58 1.12
CA ALA A 23 -0.89 3.55 -0.16
C ALA A 23 -1.34 4.72 -1.06
N ASP A 24 -2.66 4.95 -1.15
CA ASP A 24 -3.23 6.04 -1.95
C ASP A 24 -2.82 7.41 -1.40
N PHE A 25 -2.85 7.60 -0.08
CA PHE A 25 -2.37 8.85 0.55
C PHE A 25 -0.89 9.13 0.25
N VAL A 26 -0.04 8.12 0.33
CA VAL A 26 1.40 8.30 0.03
C VAL A 26 1.62 8.62 -1.45
N GLU A 27 0.86 8.00 -2.36
CA GLU A 27 0.93 8.29 -3.79
C GLU A 27 0.51 9.73 -4.10
N ASP A 28 -0.61 10.21 -3.53
CA ASP A 28 -1.05 11.60 -3.67
C ASP A 28 -0.01 12.62 -3.15
N GLN A 29 0.66 12.31 -2.03
CA GLN A 29 1.72 13.16 -1.50
C GLN A 29 2.96 13.19 -2.40
N LEU A 30 3.33 12.05 -3.01
CA LEU A 30 4.44 11.97 -3.96
C LEU A 30 4.16 12.81 -5.20
N ASP A 31 2.97 12.69 -5.79
CA ASP A 31 2.58 13.45 -6.97
C ASP A 31 2.52 14.96 -6.66
N GLY A 32 2.05 15.34 -5.47
CA GLY A 32 2.07 16.72 -5.00
C GLY A 32 3.49 17.29 -4.86
N LEU A 33 4.43 16.50 -4.32
CA LEU A 33 5.84 16.88 -4.20
C LEU A 33 6.51 17.00 -5.57
N ASP A 34 6.16 16.14 -6.53
CA ASP A 34 6.71 16.17 -7.88
C ASP A 34 6.39 17.47 -8.62
N GLY A 35 5.14 17.95 -8.45
CA GLY A 35 4.73 19.26 -8.96
C GLY A 35 5.49 20.42 -8.32
N GLN A 36 5.77 20.35 -7.01
CA GLN A 36 6.52 21.39 -6.30
C GLN A 36 8.01 21.41 -6.69
N VAL A 37 8.63 20.24 -6.80
CA VAL A 37 10.03 20.10 -7.21
C VAL A 37 10.21 20.60 -8.65
N SER A 38 9.30 20.23 -9.55
CA SER A 38 9.31 20.70 -10.95
C SER A 38 9.19 22.23 -11.06
N ALA A 39 8.48 22.88 -10.14
CA ALA A 39 8.38 24.33 -10.09
C ALA A 39 9.67 25.00 -9.55
N LEU A 40 10.45 24.29 -8.74
CA LEU A 40 11.67 24.81 -8.10
C LEU A 40 12.89 24.77 -9.03
N THR A 41 13.01 23.72 -9.85
CA THR A 41 14.17 23.47 -10.74
C THR A 41 14.30 24.48 -11.88
N GLY A 42 13.23 25.20 -12.24
CA GLY A 42 13.29 26.26 -13.27
C GLY A 42 14.20 27.44 -12.92
N ASN A 43 14.42 27.71 -11.63
CA ASN A 43 15.26 28.81 -11.14
C ASN A 43 16.46 28.35 -10.29
N TRP A 44 16.52 27.07 -9.92
CA TRP A 44 17.56 26.52 -9.05
C TRP A 44 18.55 25.70 -9.86
N ASN A 45 19.78 26.21 -10.00
CA ASN A 45 20.84 25.60 -10.81
C ASN A 45 22.13 25.39 -10.00
N GLY A 46 23.01 24.52 -10.50
CA GLY A 46 24.34 24.27 -9.95
C GLY A 46 24.45 22.92 -9.24
N ALA A 47 25.62 22.65 -8.64
CA ALA A 47 25.94 21.34 -8.06
C ALA A 47 24.96 20.89 -6.95
N ALA A 48 24.42 21.84 -6.18
CA ALA A 48 23.41 21.55 -5.15
C ALA A 48 22.05 21.13 -5.75
N ALA A 49 21.64 21.74 -6.86
CA ALA A 49 20.42 21.36 -7.56
C ALA A 49 20.55 19.95 -8.16
N GLN A 50 21.68 19.64 -8.79
CA GLN A 50 21.94 18.30 -9.32
C GLN A 50 21.93 17.23 -8.22
N ALA A 51 22.60 17.49 -7.08
CA ALA A 51 22.62 16.56 -5.96
C ALA A 51 21.22 16.35 -5.35
N PHE A 52 20.38 17.39 -5.35
CA PHE A 52 19.00 17.28 -4.94
C PHE A 52 18.18 16.45 -5.93
N ASP A 53 18.29 16.70 -7.24
CA ASP A 53 17.56 15.94 -8.27
C ASP A 53 17.90 14.45 -8.21
N ASP A 54 19.18 14.12 -8.04
CA ASP A 54 19.65 12.73 -7.91
C ASP A 54 19.08 12.06 -6.64
N ALA A 55 19.10 12.76 -5.51
CA ALA A 55 18.54 12.25 -4.25
C ALA A 55 17.02 12.12 -4.31
N TYR A 56 16.35 13.08 -4.95
CA TYR A 56 14.91 13.11 -5.12
C TYR A 56 14.44 11.96 -6.04
N ALA A 57 15.14 11.71 -7.15
CA ALA A 57 14.84 10.60 -8.04
C ALA A 57 14.95 9.23 -7.34
N GLN A 58 15.98 9.04 -6.50
CA GLN A 58 16.14 7.83 -5.69
C GLN A 58 15.01 7.70 -4.67
N TRP A 59 14.67 8.80 -4.01
CA TRP A 59 13.59 8.83 -3.02
C TRP A 59 12.22 8.51 -3.64
N VAL A 60 11.86 9.13 -4.77
CA VAL A 60 10.60 8.84 -5.49
C VAL A 60 10.53 7.37 -5.89
N THR A 61 11.62 6.80 -6.37
CA THR A 61 11.68 5.37 -6.73
C THR A 61 11.39 4.49 -5.53
N ALA A 62 12.10 4.70 -4.42
CA ALA A 62 11.91 3.92 -3.19
C ALA A 62 10.50 4.10 -2.60
N ALA A 63 9.94 5.30 -2.68
CA ALA A 63 8.59 5.59 -2.19
C ALA A 63 7.51 4.86 -3.02
N ARG A 64 7.68 4.80 -4.35
CA ARG A 64 6.79 4.02 -5.24
C ARG A 64 6.89 2.52 -4.97
N GLU A 65 8.09 2.00 -4.74
CA GLU A 65 8.30 0.60 -4.35
C GLU A 65 7.62 0.27 -3.01
N PHE A 66 7.67 1.21 -2.05
CA PHE A 66 6.98 1.07 -0.77
C PHE A 66 5.46 1.03 -0.93
N VAL A 67 4.87 1.92 -1.73
CA VAL A 67 3.43 1.92 -2.07
C VAL A 67 3.02 0.60 -2.72
N ALA A 68 3.79 0.13 -3.71
CA ALA A 68 3.53 -1.15 -4.36
C ALA A 68 3.57 -2.33 -3.37
N SER A 69 4.51 -2.32 -2.42
CA SER A 69 4.62 -3.34 -1.39
C SER A 69 3.43 -3.36 -0.43
N ILE A 70 2.92 -2.17 -0.05
CA ILE A 70 1.70 -2.05 0.77
C ILE A 70 0.49 -2.62 0.02
N ARG A 71 0.35 -2.31 -1.27
CA ARG A 71 -0.75 -2.85 -2.11
C ARG A 71 -0.68 -4.38 -2.20
N ALA A 72 0.51 -4.94 -2.43
CA ALA A 72 0.71 -6.38 -2.46
C ALA A 72 0.36 -7.06 -1.12
N ALA A 73 0.70 -6.43 0.01
CA ALA A 73 0.32 -6.92 1.33
C ALA A 73 -1.20 -6.90 1.53
N SER A 74 -1.88 -5.82 1.12
CA SER A 74 -3.34 -5.70 1.16
C SER A 74 -4.02 -6.81 0.33
N ASP A 75 -3.53 -7.08 -0.88
CA ASP A 75 -4.08 -8.14 -1.73
C ASP A 75 -3.88 -9.54 -1.13
N THR A 76 -2.75 -9.76 -0.47
CA THR A 76 -2.48 -11.02 0.25
C THR A 76 -3.47 -11.22 1.40
N VAL A 77 -3.77 -10.14 2.15
CA VAL A 77 -4.75 -10.17 3.24
C VAL A 77 -6.16 -10.47 2.71
N ARG A 78 -6.58 -9.83 1.61
CA ARG A 78 -7.86 -10.13 0.94
C ARG A 78 -7.95 -11.57 0.46
N GLN A 79 -6.90 -12.09 -0.18
CA GLN A 79 -6.87 -13.49 -0.61
C GLN A 79 -6.95 -14.47 0.57
N ALA A 80 -6.31 -14.16 1.71
CA ALA A 80 -6.42 -14.97 2.91
C ALA A 80 -7.86 -14.97 3.45
N HIS A 81 -8.48 -13.79 3.51
CA HIS A 81 -9.88 -13.62 3.88
C HIS A 81 -10.83 -14.47 3.03
N ASP A 82 -10.72 -14.40 1.70
CA ASP A 82 -11.60 -15.14 0.78
C ASP A 82 -11.46 -16.66 0.94
N ARG A 83 -10.22 -17.14 1.15
CA ARG A 83 -9.95 -18.56 1.42
C ARG A 83 -10.59 -19.02 2.74
N PHE A 84 -10.59 -18.19 3.78
CA PHE A 84 -11.24 -18.52 5.05
C PHE A 84 -12.77 -18.60 4.91
N ILE A 85 -13.39 -17.65 4.19
CA ILE A 85 -14.83 -17.69 3.92
C ILE A 85 -15.21 -18.94 3.13
N ALA A 86 -14.49 -19.21 2.03
CA ALA A 86 -14.76 -20.38 1.19
C ALA A 86 -14.65 -21.69 1.97
N ALA A 87 -13.64 -21.83 2.83
CA ALA A 87 -13.48 -23.01 3.70
C ALA A 87 -14.62 -23.13 4.73
N ALA A 88 -15.08 -22.02 5.30
CA ALA A 88 -16.20 -22.03 6.25
C ALA A 88 -17.51 -22.46 5.57
N GLU A 89 -17.79 -21.98 4.36
CA GLU A 89 -18.97 -22.39 3.59
C GLU A 89 -18.94 -23.86 3.20
N LEU A 90 -17.80 -24.37 2.74
CA LEU A 90 -17.61 -25.77 2.38
C LEU A 90 -17.89 -26.69 3.56
N ASN A 91 -17.32 -26.38 4.72
CA ASN A 91 -17.55 -27.13 5.96
C ASN A 91 -19.03 -27.11 6.38
N ARG A 92 -19.71 -25.97 6.18
CA ARG A 92 -21.14 -25.82 6.51
C ARG A 92 -22.06 -26.61 5.57
N ARG A 93 -21.67 -26.82 4.31
CA ARG A 93 -22.43 -27.64 3.33
C ARG A 93 -22.25 -29.15 3.54
N MET A 94 -21.22 -29.56 4.28
CA MET A 94 -20.92 -30.96 4.60
C MET A 94 -21.55 -31.44 5.92
N THR A 95 -22.22 -30.55 6.67
CA THR A 95 -22.93 -30.86 7.93
C THR A 95 -24.43 -30.79 7.74
#